data_AF-A0A9D2ABN2-F1
#
_entry.id   AF-A0A9D2ABN2-F1
#
_cell.length_a   1.000
_cell.length_b   1.000
_cell.length_c   1.000
_cell.angle_alpha   90.00
_cell.angle_beta   90.00
_cell.angle_gamma   90.00
#
_symmetry.space_group_name_H-M   'P 1'
#
loop_
_entity.id
_entity.type
_entity.pdbx_description
1 polymer ?
#
loop_
_entity_poly.entity_id
_entity_poly.type
_entity_poly.pdbx_seq_one_letter_code
_entity_poly.pdbx_strand_id
1 'polypeptide(L)'
;MKKWLLLLVILAMCSCATNKNYTQNFVSKGPFKIFQVLGYNNALAWELDFMGYSTGVVVLLSNKNGQAYYDNQIIKIPRGKRAKQTSTFTYITTQDISKTVPVVEIQDK
;
A
#
# COMPACT_ATOMS: atom_id res chain seq x y z
N MET A 1 2.93 -51.51 33.00
CA MET A 1 3.98 -52.07 32.11
C MET A 1 3.39 -52.35 30.75
N LYS A 2 3.79 -51.57 29.72
CA LYS A 2 4.11 -52.03 28.35
C LYS A 2 4.34 -50.79 27.48
N LYS A 3 5.62 -50.45 27.36
CA LYS A 3 6.19 -49.70 26.23
C LYS A 3 6.04 -50.62 24.99
N TRP A 4 5.55 -50.14 23.85
CA TRP A 4 6.38 -49.86 22.65
C TRP A 4 5.53 -49.54 21.40
N LEU A 5 5.93 -48.44 20.75
CA LEU A 5 6.05 -48.22 19.30
C LEU A 5 4.83 -48.38 18.38
N LEU A 6 4.41 -47.26 17.79
CA LEU A 6 4.28 -47.04 16.34
C LEU A 6 4.21 -45.51 16.14
N LEU A 7 5.35 -44.89 15.83
CA LEU A 7 5.76 -44.49 14.47
C LEU A 7 5.16 -43.13 14.05
N LEU A 8 5.98 -42.10 14.28
CA LEU A 8 6.27 -40.99 13.36
C LEU A 8 5.11 -40.54 12.46
N VAL A 9 4.23 -39.67 12.98
CA VAL A 9 3.57 -38.69 12.11
C VAL A 9 4.56 -37.55 11.88
N ILE A 10 5.11 -37.63 10.69
CA ILE A 10 6.13 -36.81 10.07
C ILE A 10 5.68 -35.33 9.99
N LEU A 11 6.62 -34.44 10.35
CA LEU A 11 6.67 -33.01 10.03
C LEU A 11 5.47 -32.14 10.42
N ALA A 12 5.38 -31.83 11.72
CA ALA A 12 4.98 -30.48 12.09
C ALA A 12 6.03 -29.50 11.58
N MET A 13 5.55 -28.34 11.10
CA MET A 13 6.27 -27.30 10.37
C MET A 13 6.37 -27.60 8.87
N CYS A 14 5.24 -27.43 8.19
CA CYS A 14 5.27 -26.71 6.92
C CYS A 14 6.00 -25.40 7.24
N SER A 15 7.30 -25.37 6.95
CA SER A 15 8.06 -24.14 6.90
C SER A 15 7.25 -23.24 5.99
N CYS A 16 6.54 -22.26 6.55
CA CYS A 16 6.00 -21.18 5.75
C CYS A 16 7.24 -20.63 5.06
N ALA A 17 7.37 -20.93 3.77
CA ALA A 17 8.49 -20.53 2.97
C ALA A 17 8.70 -19.05 3.27
N THR A 18 9.93 -18.71 3.64
CA THR A 18 10.34 -17.33 3.86
C THR A 18 9.97 -16.57 2.60
N ASN A 19 8.85 -15.85 2.65
CA ASN A 19 8.43 -15.04 1.53
C ASN A 19 9.47 -13.93 1.49
N LYS A 20 10.41 -14.07 0.56
CA LYS A 20 11.45 -13.09 0.31
C LYS A 20 10.75 -11.73 0.33
N ASN A 21 11.14 -10.86 1.25
CA ASN A 21 10.67 -9.49 1.29
C ASN A 21 11.12 -8.83 -0.02
N TYR A 22 10.31 -8.97 -1.07
CA TYR A 22 10.31 -8.04 -2.18
C TYR A 22 9.79 -6.75 -1.57
N THR A 23 10.68 -5.94 -0.98
CA THR A 23 10.38 -4.54 -0.76
C THR A 23 10.22 -3.93 -2.15
N GLN A 24 9.02 -4.04 -2.70
CA GLN A 24 8.61 -3.31 -3.88
C GLN A 24 8.64 -1.85 -3.47
N ASN A 25 9.80 -1.22 -3.66
CA ASN A 25 10.04 0.17 -3.30
C ASN A 25 9.38 1.05 -4.35
N PHE A 26 8.04 1.11 -4.35
CA PHE A 26 7.35 2.14 -5.11
C PHE A 26 7.75 3.49 -4.53
N VAL A 27 8.49 4.25 -5.34
CA VAL A 27 8.87 5.63 -5.06
C VAL A 27 8.30 6.46 -6.20
N SER A 28 7.14 7.06 -5.94
CA SER A 28 6.54 8.00 -6.88
C SER A 28 7.34 9.31 -6.91
N LYS A 29 7.44 9.88 -8.10
CA LYS A 29 8.06 11.20 -8.33
C LYS A 29 7.03 12.26 -8.73
N GLY A 30 5.81 11.86 -9.08
CA GLY A 30 4.75 12.74 -9.55
C GLY A 30 3.89 13.33 -8.42
N PRO A 31 3.11 14.39 -8.70
CA PRO A 31 2.05 14.81 -7.79
C PRO A 31 0.90 13.81 -7.80
N PHE A 32 0.02 13.91 -6.81
CA PHE A 32 -1.16 13.04 -6.70
C PHE A 32 -2.44 13.85 -6.76
N LYS A 33 -3.42 13.40 -7.54
CA LYS A 33 -4.78 13.95 -7.51
C LYS A 33 -5.69 13.05 -6.70
N ILE A 34 -6.23 13.57 -5.59
CA ILE A 34 -7.24 12.87 -4.80
C ILE A 34 -8.50 12.70 -5.65
N PHE A 35 -9.04 11.48 -5.72
CA PHE A 35 -10.33 11.24 -6.36
C PHE A 35 -11.38 10.67 -5.42
N GLN A 36 -10.97 10.16 -4.25
CA GLN A 36 -11.90 9.66 -3.25
C GLN A 36 -11.28 9.72 -1.85
N VAL A 37 -11.87 10.51 -0.96
CA VAL A 37 -11.55 10.48 0.48
C VAL A 37 -12.25 9.29 1.14
N LEU A 38 -11.51 8.51 1.96
CA LEU A 38 -12.04 7.35 2.68
C LEU A 38 -12.30 7.62 4.18
N GLY A 39 -11.90 8.79 4.69
CA GLY A 39 -11.91 9.11 6.11
C GLY A 39 -10.57 8.77 6.80
N TYR A 40 -10.43 9.16 8.07
CA TYR A 40 -9.22 8.91 8.89
C TYR A 40 -7.89 9.40 8.25
N ASN A 41 -7.92 10.55 7.58
CA ASN A 41 -6.75 11.13 6.88
C ASN A 41 -6.17 10.24 5.77
N ASN A 42 -6.99 9.37 5.19
CA ASN A 42 -6.63 8.52 4.05
C ASN A 42 -7.49 8.86 2.83
N ALA A 43 -6.87 8.81 1.65
CA ALA A 43 -7.56 9.06 0.39
C ALA A 43 -6.93 8.26 -0.75
N LEU A 44 -7.78 7.82 -1.69
CA LEU A 44 -7.32 7.26 -2.95
C LEU A 44 -6.95 8.37 -3.92
N ALA A 45 -5.84 8.19 -4.61
CA ALA A 45 -5.30 9.20 -5.51
C ALA A 45 -4.67 8.60 -6.77
N TRP A 46 -4.78 9.34 -7.86
CA TRP A 46 -4.02 9.09 -9.09
C TRP A 46 -2.65 9.75 -8.98
N GLU A 47 -1.59 9.01 -9.30
CA GLU A 47 -0.32 9.66 -9.62
C GLU A 47 -0.47 10.38 -10.98
N LEU A 48 0.07 11.59 -11.04
CA LEU A 48 0.10 12.38 -12.26
C LEU A 48 1.53 12.47 -12.82
N ASP A 49 1.64 12.58 -14.14
CA ASP A 49 2.89 12.91 -14.82
C ASP A 49 3.19 14.43 -14.79
N PHE A 50 4.24 14.85 -15.49
CA PHE A 50 4.66 16.25 -15.56
C PHE A 50 3.69 17.15 -16.34
N MET A 51 2.80 16.56 -17.16
CA MET A 51 1.76 17.27 -17.91
C MET A 51 0.44 17.32 -17.13
N GLY A 52 0.34 16.61 -16.00
CA GLY A 52 -0.86 16.52 -15.18
C GLY A 52 -1.82 15.41 -15.58
N TYR A 53 -1.41 14.48 -16.45
CA TYR A 53 -2.20 13.31 -16.81
C TYR A 53 -1.98 12.17 -15.82
N SER A 54 -3.01 11.35 -15.60
CA SER A 54 -2.88 10.15 -14.76
C SER A 54 -1.88 9.17 -15.39
N THR A 55 -0.96 8.65 -14.59
CA THR A 55 -0.02 7.59 -15.00
C THR A 55 -0.68 6.20 -15.02
N GLY A 56 -1.95 6.11 -14.61
CA GLY A 56 -2.66 4.85 -14.37
C GLY A 56 -2.37 4.24 -13.00
N VAL A 57 -1.41 4.79 -12.24
CA VAL A 57 -1.11 4.33 -10.89
C VAL A 57 -2.12 4.92 -9.90
N VAL A 58 -2.75 4.04 -9.12
CA VAL A 58 -3.58 4.40 -7.97
C VAL A 58 -2.83 4.09 -6.69
N VAL A 59 -2.88 5.02 -5.74
CA VAL A 59 -2.29 4.85 -4.40
C VAL A 59 -3.33 5.15 -3.33
N LEU A 60 -3.14 4.57 -2.14
CA LEU A 60 -3.74 5.10 -0.93
C LEU A 60 -2.74 6.07 -0.29
N LEU A 61 -3.03 7.36 -0.35
CA LEU A 61 -2.25 8.36 0.38
C LEU A 61 -2.69 8.35 1.85
N SER A 62 -1.72 8.12 2.74
CA SER A 62 -1.95 8.20 4.19
C SER A 62 -1.24 9.41 4.79
N ASN A 63 -1.99 10.21 5.55
CA ASN A 63 -1.43 11.35 6.27
C ASN A 63 -1.41 11.10 7.78
N LYS A 64 -0.21 10.92 8.33
CA LYS A 64 0.01 10.76 9.77
C LYS A 64 -0.06 12.07 10.56
N ASN A 65 0.01 13.22 9.89
CA ASN A 65 0.09 14.53 10.54
C ASN A 65 -1.28 15.20 10.72
N GLY A 66 -2.37 14.47 10.47
CA GLY A 66 -3.73 14.98 10.68
C GLY A 66 -4.21 15.98 9.62
N GLN A 67 -3.51 16.11 8.49
CA GLN A 67 -3.99 16.96 7.41
C GLN A 67 -5.18 16.29 6.71
N ALA A 68 -6.30 17.00 6.66
CA ALA A 68 -7.49 16.54 5.97
C ALA A 68 -7.28 16.59 4.44
N TYR A 69 -7.79 15.57 3.76
CA TYR A 69 -7.89 15.53 2.30
C TYR A 69 -9.31 15.89 1.85
N TYR A 70 -9.41 16.41 0.62
CA TYR A 70 -10.67 16.61 -0.08
C TYR A 70 -10.55 16.16 -1.55
N ASP A 71 -11.67 15.82 -2.17
CA ASP A 71 -11.67 15.32 -3.55
C ASP A 71 -11.16 16.38 -4.54
N ASN A 72 -10.49 15.91 -5.59
CA ASN A 72 -9.78 16.72 -6.60
C ASN A 72 -8.60 17.54 -6.10
N GLN A 73 -8.23 17.45 -4.82
CA GLN A 73 -7.01 18.08 -4.31
C GLN A 73 -5.76 17.54 -5.02
N ILE A 74 -4.83 18.42 -5.36
CA ILE A 74 -3.52 18.04 -5.90
C ILE A 74 -2.47 18.12 -4.78
N ILE A 75 -1.91 16.97 -4.43
CA ILE A 75 -0.81 16.84 -3.46
C ILE A 75 0.51 16.84 -4.22
N LYS A 76 1.28 17.92 -4.06
CA LYS A 76 2.66 17.99 -4.58
C LYS A 76 3.62 17.38 -3.56
N ILE A 77 4.61 16.63 -4.03
CA ILE A 77 5.71 16.16 -3.17
C ILE A 77 6.64 17.35 -2.87
N PRO A 78 6.77 17.78 -1.60
CA PRO A 78 7.64 18.90 -1.26
C PRO A 78 9.11 18.63 -1.57
N ARG A 79 9.89 19.69 -1.84
CA ARG A 79 11.35 19.57 -2.00
C ARG A 79 11.94 18.97 -0.72
N GLY A 80 12.86 18.01 -0.88
CA GLY A 80 13.47 17.29 0.24
C GLY A 80 12.67 16.09 0.76
N LYS A 81 11.44 15.87 0.26
CA LYS A 81 10.61 14.71 0.60
C LYS A 81 10.48 13.72 -0.56
N ARG A 82 10.02 12.51 -0.25
CA ARG A 82 9.64 11.48 -1.22
C ARG A 82 8.34 10.81 -0.82
N ALA A 83 7.58 10.39 -1.82
CA ALA A 83 6.45 9.48 -1.64
C ALA A 83 6.99 8.05 -1.65
N LYS A 84 6.84 7.32 -0.54
CA LYS A 84 7.34 5.96 -0.39
C LYS A 84 6.20 5.03 -0.03
N GLN A 85 6.15 3.87 -0.67
CA GLN A 85 5.26 2.80 -0.26
C GLN A 85 5.67 2.23 1.11
N THR A 86 4.71 2.10 2.02
CA THR A 86 4.89 1.53 3.36
C THR A 86 4.16 0.22 3.55
N SER A 87 3.04 0.01 2.84
CA SER A 87 2.27 -1.23 2.86
C SER A 87 1.38 -1.34 1.61
N THR A 88 0.40 -2.23 1.64
CA THR A 88 -0.66 -2.34 0.63
C THR A 88 -2.03 -2.23 1.30
N PHE A 89 -3.01 -1.75 0.54
CA PHE A 89 -4.40 -1.63 0.95
C PHE A 89 -5.29 -2.31 -0.08
N THR A 90 -6.13 -3.24 0.41
CA THR A 90 -7.10 -3.95 -0.43
C THR A 90 -8.50 -3.43 -0.13
N TYR A 91 -9.27 -3.16 -1.17
CA TYR A 91 -10.66 -2.75 -1.08
C TYR A 91 -11.51 -3.41 -2.17
N ILE A 92 -12.81 -3.48 -1.94
CA ILE A 92 -13.78 -3.98 -2.90
C ILE A 92 -14.47 -2.77 -3.53
N THR A 93 -14.54 -2.73 -4.86
CA THR A 93 -15.30 -1.69 -5.57
C THR A 93 -16.80 -1.94 -5.50
N THR A 94 -17.61 -0.96 -5.89
CA THR A 94 -19.06 -1.13 -6.04
C THR A 94 -19.49 -2.16 -7.08
N GLN A 95 -18.54 -2.69 -7.87
CA GLN A 95 -18.76 -3.75 -8.86
C GLN A 95 -18.28 -5.12 -8.34
N ASP A 96 -18.07 -5.26 -7.02
CA ASP A 96 -17.56 -6.47 -6.37
C ASP A 96 -16.17 -6.92 -6.85
N ILE A 97 -15.37 -5.98 -7.38
CA ILE A 97 -14.00 -6.26 -7.82
C ILE A 97 -13.04 -5.92 -6.69
N SER A 98 -12.28 -6.92 -6.24
CA SER A 98 -11.18 -6.71 -5.31
C SER A 98 -10.02 -5.99 -6.01
N LYS A 99 -9.55 -4.90 -5.40
CA LYS A 99 -8.39 -4.12 -5.85
C LYS A 99 -7.38 -3.99 -4.72
N THR A 100 -6.10 -4.07 -5.06
CA THR A 100 -4.99 -3.83 -4.13
C THR A 100 -4.15 -2.67 -4.65
N VAL A 101 -3.89 -1.69 -3.79
CA VAL A 101 -3.09 -0.49 -4.11
C VAL A 101 -1.96 -0.31 -3.09
N PRO A 102 -0.84 0.31 -3.45
CA PRO A 102 0.18 0.68 -2.48
C PRO A 102 -0.34 1.74 -1.51
N VAL A 103 -0.02 1.60 -0.22
CA VAL A 103 -0.14 2.67 0.77
C VAL A 103 1.12 3.51 0.70
N VAL A 104 0.96 4.81 0.50
CA VAL A 104 2.04 5.76 0.27
C VAL A 104 2.04 6.83 1.34
N GLU A 105 3.21 7.09 1.90
CA GLU A 105 3.47 8.18 2.83
C GLU A 105 4.48 9.16 2.23
N ILE A 106 4.25 10.46 2.46
CA ILE A 106 5.21 11.51 2.11
C ILE A 106 6.12 11.74 3.31
N GLN A 107 7.38 11.32 3.18
CA GLN A 107 8.39 11.35 4.23
C GLN A 107 9.66 12.02 3.74
N ASP A 108 10.57 12.35 4.65
CA ASP A 108 11.87 12.90 4.30
C ASP A 108 12.70 11.87 3.49
N LYS A 109 13.58 12.38 2.61
CA LYS A 109 14.36 11.54 1.69
C LYS A 109 15.37 10.67 2.43
#